data_AF-A0ABD4RHS0-F1
#
_entry.id   AF-A0ABD4RHS0-F1
#
_cell.length_a   1.000
_cell.length_b   1.000
_cell.length_c   1.000
_cell.angle_alpha   90.00
_cell.angle_beta   90.00
_cell.angle_gamma   90.00
#
_symmetry.space_group_name_H-M   'P 1'
#
loop_
_entity.id
_entity.type
_entity.pdbx_description
1 polymer ?
#
loop_
_entity_poly.entity_id
_entity_poly.type
_entity_poly.pdbx_seq_one_letter_code
_entity_poly.pdbx_strand_id
1 'polypeptide(L)'
;MSKRNQVRDQYLTTNQGAPITNDKNSLTVGDNGPVLLKDTNLIEKLAHFDRERIPDRVAHAKGSTAHGYFKLYNSMKAYTKAKLFTDTKNITPVIVRFSTVVGSKGSAETARDPRGFAVKFYTQEGNYDLVGNDIPVFFIRDAIKFPDMFHSFRPSPVTDLVDKNRFWDFIVNSPESTHMITWVFSDKGTRKSFIHMPGFGVNTFVWVNNKGKRLYVKYHWHPMAGDKTIDRKEAERLAGTDPDVATRELYDALNKGKEVEYELLVQLMDPILEDSLSFNPIDATKVWPEEEFPLIPVGKLVLTHPPTNFFEESEQAAFAPGNFIPGIEASNCKLLQGRLFSYPDSQRYRLGTNFTELPVNKPKVPVVNNQRAGSMQYDKHLGIVDYNPNILNDGNPEPAKEEGKICLEYVDGYIERKPINKENDFEQAGNQYRSYTKLEKDHLIDNIVNDLKEVDKRIQLMAINNFMQSDNEFGNRVRIGLGIK
;
A
#
# COMPACT_ATOMS: atom_id res chain seq x y z
N MET A 1 -23.64 23.77 10.22
CA MET A 1 -23.36 23.62 11.67
C MET A 1 -22.33 22.50 11.84
N SER A 2 -21.17 22.79 12.44
CA SER A 2 -20.06 21.85 12.54
C SER A 2 -20.44 20.66 13.44
N LYS A 3 -20.13 19.42 13.00
CA LYS A 3 -20.33 18.17 13.76
C LYS A 3 -19.78 18.20 15.19
N ARG A 4 -18.85 19.12 15.54
CA ARG A 4 -18.37 19.31 16.91
C ARG A 4 -19.45 19.75 17.90
N ASN A 5 -20.58 20.28 17.45
CA ASN A 5 -21.68 20.72 18.33
C ASN A 5 -22.72 19.65 18.65
N GLN A 6 -22.71 18.47 18.00
CA GLN A 6 -23.78 17.47 18.23
C GLN A 6 -23.69 16.74 19.57
N VAL A 7 -22.50 16.64 20.17
CA VAL A 7 -22.30 15.98 21.48
C VAL A 7 -22.49 16.95 22.66
N ARG A 8 -22.46 18.27 22.40
CA ARG A 8 -22.84 19.26 23.41
C ARG A 8 -24.34 19.09 23.66
N ASP A 9 -24.73 18.91 24.92
CA ASP A 9 -26.11 18.72 25.40
C ASP A 9 -26.69 17.30 25.35
N GLN A 10 -25.85 16.25 25.34
CA GLN A 10 -26.29 14.85 25.47
C GLN A 10 -25.90 14.22 26.81
N TYR A 11 -26.73 13.30 27.31
CA TYR A 11 -26.40 12.46 28.46
C TYR A 11 -25.46 11.31 28.03
N LEU A 12 -24.55 10.90 28.93
CA LEU A 12 -23.83 9.64 28.78
C LEU A 12 -24.84 8.48 28.82
N THR A 13 -24.72 7.51 27.92
CA THR A 13 -25.65 6.37 27.82
C THR A 13 -24.92 5.04 27.68
N THR A 14 -25.60 3.95 28.01
CA THR A 14 -25.20 2.59 27.59
C THR A 14 -25.35 2.44 26.07
N ASN A 15 -24.84 1.35 25.49
CA ASN A 15 -25.00 1.06 24.06
C ASN A 15 -26.47 0.78 23.67
N GLN A 16 -27.34 0.50 24.64
CA GLN A 16 -28.79 0.39 24.45
C GLN A 16 -29.52 1.75 24.53
N GLY A 17 -28.78 2.85 24.74
CA GLY A 17 -29.33 4.20 24.82
C GLY A 17 -29.90 4.60 26.19
N ALA A 18 -29.69 3.79 27.24
CA ALA A 18 -30.16 4.13 28.59
C ALA A 18 -29.23 5.16 29.25
N PRO A 19 -29.75 6.27 29.82
CA PRO A 19 -28.91 7.27 30.48
C PRO A 19 -28.15 6.71 31.71
N ILE A 20 -26.87 7.07 31.83
CA ILE A 20 -25.99 6.69 32.94
C ILE A 20 -25.94 7.82 33.97
N THR A 21 -26.32 7.52 35.20
CA THR A 21 -26.35 8.49 36.31
C THR A 21 -25.05 8.55 37.12
N ASN A 22 -24.23 7.49 37.08
CA ASN A 22 -22.93 7.41 37.75
C ASN A 22 -21.95 6.58 36.93
N ASP A 23 -20.93 7.22 36.34
CA ASP A 23 -19.86 6.57 35.58
C ASP A 23 -18.52 6.56 36.33
N LYS A 24 -18.56 6.83 37.64
CA LYS A 24 -17.36 6.93 38.49
C LYS A 24 -17.18 5.73 39.41
N ASN A 25 -18.27 5.02 39.73
CA ASN A 25 -18.28 3.97 40.73
C ASN A 25 -19.05 2.76 40.23
N SER A 26 -18.53 1.57 40.50
CA SER A 26 -19.25 0.31 40.33
C SER A 26 -20.37 0.15 41.38
N LEU A 27 -21.35 -0.68 41.08
CA LEU A 27 -22.40 -1.06 42.01
C LEU A 27 -21.89 -2.10 43.02
N THR A 28 -21.85 -1.71 44.30
CA THR A 28 -21.30 -2.51 45.40
C THR A 28 -22.29 -2.71 46.55
N VAL A 29 -22.01 -3.63 47.47
CA VAL A 29 -22.71 -3.72 48.77
C VAL A 29 -22.11 -2.71 49.76
N GLY A 30 -22.72 -1.53 49.90
CA GLY A 30 -22.12 -0.44 50.67
C GLY A 30 -20.91 0.17 49.95
N ASP A 31 -20.21 1.10 50.60
CA ASP A 31 -19.11 1.86 49.98
C ASP A 31 -17.80 1.07 49.81
N ASN A 32 -17.60 0.01 50.59
CA ASN A 32 -16.38 -0.82 50.57
C ASN A 32 -16.66 -2.34 50.37
N GLY A 33 -17.88 -2.72 49.98
CA GLY A 33 -18.22 -4.11 49.75
C GLY A 33 -17.95 -4.61 48.32
N PRO A 34 -18.25 -5.89 48.04
CA PRO A 34 -18.00 -6.49 46.73
C PRO A 34 -18.84 -5.85 45.62
N VAL A 35 -18.28 -5.80 44.41
CA VAL A 35 -18.97 -5.41 43.18
C VAL A 35 -20.00 -6.48 42.79
N LEU A 36 -21.17 -6.04 42.36
CA LEU A 36 -22.28 -6.91 42.01
C LEU A 36 -22.33 -7.19 40.50
N LEU A 37 -22.49 -8.46 40.12
CA LEU A 37 -22.64 -8.89 38.72
C LEU A 37 -23.86 -8.26 38.01
N LYS A 38 -24.81 -7.69 38.76
CA LYS A 38 -25.96 -6.97 38.17
C LYS A 38 -25.62 -5.54 37.72
N ASP A 39 -24.37 -5.09 37.84
CA ASP A 39 -23.89 -3.84 37.27
C ASP A 39 -23.69 -3.97 35.74
N THR A 40 -24.79 -3.90 35.00
CA THR A 40 -24.76 -4.08 33.55
C THR A 40 -24.01 -2.96 32.83
N ASN A 41 -23.93 -1.75 33.41
CA ASN A 41 -23.15 -0.64 32.84
C ASN A 41 -21.64 -0.92 32.92
N LEU A 42 -21.15 -1.32 34.10
CA LEU A 42 -19.75 -1.73 34.27
C LEU A 42 -19.38 -2.86 33.30
N ILE A 43 -20.22 -3.89 33.24
CA ILE A 43 -19.96 -5.09 32.43
C ILE A 43 -19.93 -4.74 30.94
N GLU A 44 -20.91 -3.98 30.44
CA GLU A 44 -20.96 -3.58 29.03
C GLU A 44 -19.75 -2.73 28.65
N LYS A 45 -19.39 -1.73 29.48
CA LYS A 45 -18.25 -0.84 29.25
C LYS A 45 -16.92 -1.60 29.20
N LEU A 46 -16.66 -2.47 30.17
CA LEU A 46 -15.45 -3.29 30.21
C LEU A 46 -15.42 -4.30 29.05
N ALA A 47 -16.55 -4.96 28.75
CA ALA A 47 -16.61 -5.94 27.67
C ALA A 47 -16.32 -5.33 26.29
N HIS A 48 -16.71 -4.06 26.07
CA HIS A 48 -16.34 -3.32 24.86
C HIS A 48 -14.86 -2.97 24.83
N PHE A 49 -14.32 -2.43 25.94
CA PHE A 49 -12.89 -2.12 26.08
C PHE A 49 -12.01 -3.34 25.76
N ASP A 50 -12.36 -4.50 26.31
CA ASP A 50 -11.64 -5.77 26.08
C ASP A 50 -11.60 -6.20 24.61
N ARG A 51 -12.46 -5.64 23.76
CA ARG A 51 -12.65 -6.02 22.34
C ARG A 51 -12.38 -4.89 21.36
N GLU A 52 -11.74 -3.81 21.79
CA GLU A 52 -11.38 -2.68 20.91
C GLU A 52 -10.34 -3.03 19.85
N ARG A 53 -9.48 -4.03 20.11
CA ARG A 53 -8.37 -4.39 19.21
C ARG A 53 -8.82 -5.41 18.16
N ILE A 54 -8.54 -5.09 16.91
CA ILE A 54 -8.63 -6.00 15.77
C ILE A 54 -7.22 -6.40 15.34
N PRO A 55 -7.03 -7.48 14.56
CA PRO A 55 -5.72 -7.80 14.00
C PRO A 55 -5.15 -6.60 13.23
N ASP A 56 -3.86 -6.31 13.44
CA ASP A 56 -3.14 -5.35 12.61
C ASP A 56 -3.01 -5.89 11.18
N ARG A 57 -2.65 -5.01 10.23
CA ARG A 57 -2.26 -5.47 8.89
C ARG A 57 -1.00 -6.33 8.99
N VAL A 58 -0.97 -7.43 8.23
CA VAL A 58 0.19 -8.33 8.20
C VAL A 58 1.46 -7.60 7.76
N ALA A 59 1.36 -6.68 6.81
CA ALA A 59 2.38 -5.71 6.42
C ALA A 59 1.76 -4.31 6.40
N HIS A 60 2.57 -3.26 6.49
CA HIS A 60 2.11 -1.88 6.51
C HIS A 60 1.22 -1.51 7.70
N ALA A 61 1.50 -2.09 8.88
CA ALA A 61 0.73 -1.86 10.09
C ALA A 61 0.82 -0.39 10.56
N LYS A 62 2.04 0.15 10.66
CA LYS A 62 2.28 1.57 10.95
C LYS A 62 1.95 2.44 9.74
N GLY A 63 1.07 3.42 9.90
CA GLY A 63 0.71 4.33 8.82
C GLY A 63 -0.23 5.46 9.22
N SER A 64 -0.43 6.39 8.29
CA SER A 64 -1.26 7.59 8.43
C SER A 64 -2.18 7.76 7.24
N THR A 65 -3.33 8.39 7.46
CA THR A 65 -4.36 8.55 6.44
C THR A 65 -4.73 10.01 6.25
N ALA A 66 -5.11 10.37 5.02
CA ALA A 66 -5.61 11.68 4.67
C ALA A 66 -6.72 11.58 3.62
N HIS A 67 -7.68 12.49 3.70
CA HIS A 67 -8.74 12.63 2.72
C HIS A 67 -8.45 13.77 1.76
N GLY A 68 -9.03 13.69 0.57
CA GLY A 68 -8.77 14.66 -0.47
C GLY A 68 -9.61 14.44 -1.70
N TYR A 69 -9.07 14.89 -2.83
CA TYR A 69 -9.65 14.64 -4.14
C TYR A 69 -8.57 14.53 -5.22
N PHE A 70 -8.95 13.91 -6.32
CA PHE A 70 -8.18 13.86 -7.56
C PHE A 70 -8.88 14.68 -8.64
N LYS A 71 -8.09 15.47 -9.38
CA LYS A 71 -8.54 16.26 -10.52
C LYS A 71 -7.73 15.91 -11.76
N LEU A 72 -8.41 15.44 -12.80
CA LEU A 72 -7.82 15.13 -14.09
C LEU A 72 -7.44 16.43 -14.84
N TYR A 73 -6.27 16.47 -15.49
CA TYR A 73 -5.87 17.60 -16.33
C TYR A 73 -6.48 17.49 -17.73
N ASN A 74 -6.17 16.38 -18.40
CA ASN A 74 -6.57 16.11 -19.77
C ASN A 74 -7.16 14.70 -19.88
N SER A 75 -8.11 14.52 -20.79
CA SER A 75 -8.74 13.22 -21.03
C SER A 75 -7.73 12.22 -21.61
N MET A 76 -7.59 11.05 -20.96
CA MET A 76 -6.77 9.91 -21.40
C MET A 76 -7.56 8.90 -22.24
N LYS A 77 -8.67 9.31 -22.86
CA LYS A 77 -9.57 8.44 -23.66
C LYS A 77 -8.89 7.70 -24.81
N ALA A 78 -7.74 8.21 -25.26
CA ALA A 78 -6.92 7.55 -26.27
C ALA A 78 -6.32 6.23 -25.76
N TYR A 79 -6.13 6.11 -24.43
CA TYR A 79 -5.39 5.03 -23.78
C TYR A 79 -6.28 4.17 -22.88
N THR A 80 -7.25 4.76 -22.19
CA THR A 80 -8.16 4.05 -21.28
C THR A 80 -9.60 4.54 -21.41
N LYS A 81 -10.57 3.65 -21.15
CA LYS A 81 -11.99 3.99 -21.03
C LYS A 81 -12.46 4.31 -19.60
N ALA A 82 -11.56 4.24 -18.62
CA ALA A 82 -11.89 4.51 -17.22
C ALA A 82 -12.42 5.93 -17.03
N LYS A 83 -13.62 6.09 -16.46
CA LYS A 83 -14.20 7.43 -16.23
C LYS A 83 -13.34 8.31 -15.35
N LEU A 84 -12.57 7.72 -14.44
CA LEU A 84 -11.56 8.39 -13.62
C LEU A 84 -10.54 9.20 -14.46
N PHE A 85 -10.17 8.70 -15.64
CA PHE A 85 -9.14 9.28 -16.50
C PHE A 85 -9.68 9.81 -17.82
N THR A 86 -10.99 9.89 -18.00
CA THR A 86 -11.58 10.38 -19.26
C THR A 86 -12.48 11.60 -19.09
N ASP A 87 -13.08 11.80 -17.92
CA ASP A 87 -13.94 12.95 -17.62
C ASP A 87 -13.19 14.03 -16.83
N THR A 88 -12.85 15.14 -17.49
CA THR A 88 -12.12 16.28 -16.91
C THR A 88 -12.99 17.18 -16.04
N LYS A 89 -14.31 17.00 -16.03
CA LYS A 89 -15.22 17.81 -15.20
C LYS A 89 -15.38 17.23 -13.80
N ASN A 90 -15.09 15.94 -13.63
CA ASN A 90 -15.24 15.27 -12.34
C ASN A 90 -14.09 15.60 -11.39
N ILE A 91 -14.45 15.86 -10.14
CA ILE A 91 -13.54 15.86 -9.00
C ILE A 91 -13.81 14.56 -8.26
N THR A 92 -12.84 13.64 -8.26
CA THR A 92 -13.00 12.32 -7.66
C THR A 92 -12.56 12.37 -6.21
N PRO A 93 -13.44 12.12 -5.22
CA PRO A 93 -13.02 12.03 -3.84
C PRO A 93 -12.01 10.90 -3.65
N VAL A 94 -11.04 11.09 -2.76
CA VAL A 94 -10.04 10.06 -2.44
C VAL A 94 -9.80 9.93 -0.95
N ILE A 95 -9.31 8.76 -0.56
CA ILE A 95 -8.62 8.55 0.70
C ILE A 95 -7.26 7.92 0.41
N VAL A 96 -6.23 8.42 1.10
CA VAL A 96 -4.85 7.99 0.93
C VAL A 96 -4.33 7.46 2.25
N ARG A 97 -3.63 6.33 2.22
CA ARG A 97 -2.91 5.81 3.37
C ARG A 97 -1.43 5.64 3.04
N PHE A 98 -0.60 6.32 3.82
CA PHE A 98 0.85 6.15 3.85
C PHE A 98 1.25 5.19 4.94
N SER A 99 2.39 4.51 4.81
CA SER A 99 2.82 3.50 5.79
C SER A 99 4.30 3.16 5.70
N THR A 100 4.87 2.56 6.75
CA THR A 100 6.06 1.70 6.60
C THR A 100 5.62 0.31 6.11
N VAL A 101 6.47 -0.72 6.09
CA VAL A 101 6.14 -2.07 5.59
C VAL A 101 6.27 -3.14 6.67
N VAL A 102 7.46 -3.32 7.25
CA VAL A 102 7.77 -4.50 8.09
C VAL A 102 7.28 -4.31 9.52
N GLY A 103 7.47 -3.11 10.06
CA GLY A 103 7.23 -2.77 11.45
C GLY A 103 5.78 -2.95 11.91
N SER A 104 5.61 -3.24 13.19
CA SER A 104 4.31 -3.29 13.85
C SER A 104 3.71 -1.89 14.01
N LYS A 105 2.44 -1.78 14.42
CA LYS A 105 1.75 -0.49 14.58
C LYS A 105 2.46 0.52 15.49
N GLY A 106 3.29 0.05 16.43
CA GLY A 106 4.09 0.88 17.35
C GLY A 106 5.51 1.19 16.87
N SER A 107 5.94 0.73 15.70
CA SER A 107 7.31 0.97 15.21
C SER A 107 7.54 2.42 14.76
N ALA A 108 8.80 2.85 14.76
CA ALA A 108 9.21 4.16 14.29
C ALA A 108 9.07 4.33 12.76
N GLU A 109 8.58 5.48 12.33
CA GLU A 109 8.35 5.81 10.91
C GLU A 109 9.62 6.12 10.13
N THR A 110 10.72 6.43 10.82
CA THR A 110 12.02 6.70 10.22
C THR A 110 12.87 5.44 10.04
N ALA A 111 12.39 4.26 10.45
CA ALA A 111 13.09 3.00 10.20
C ALA A 111 13.39 2.80 8.70
N ARG A 112 14.52 2.20 8.37
CA ARG A 112 14.87 1.90 6.97
C ARG A 112 13.91 0.86 6.43
N ASP A 113 13.10 1.25 5.44
CA ASP A 113 11.99 0.44 4.92
C ASP A 113 11.52 1.08 3.60
N PRO A 114 10.80 0.40 2.71
CA PRO A 114 9.95 1.11 1.76
C PRO A 114 8.82 1.83 2.50
N ARG A 115 8.11 2.72 1.82
CA ARG A 115 6.91 3.36 2.33
C ARG A 115 5.74 3.04 1.42
N GLY A 116 4.63 2.58 1.99
CA GLY A 116 3.40 2.37 1.22
C GLY A 116 2.74 3.69 0.85
N PHE A 117 2.19 3.77 -0.36
CA PHE A 117 1.40 4.88 -0.87
C PHE A 117 0.14 4.29 -1.53
N ALA A 118 -0.91 4.10 -0.73
CA ALA A 118 -2.18 3.53 -1.19
C ALA A 118 -3.23 4.62 -1.39
N VAL A 119 -3.79 4.71 -2.60
CA VAL A 119 -4.84 5.69 -2.97
C VAL A 119 -6.10 4.93 -3.36
N LYS A 120 -7.23 5.24 -2.68
CA LYS A 120 -8.56 4.80 -3.07
C LYS A 120 -9.31 5.96 -3.72
N PHE A 121 -9.79 5.74 -4.93
CA PHE A 121 -10.60 6.67 -5.69
C PHE A 121 -12.06 6.24 -5.62
N TYR A 122 -12.94 7.12 -5.14
CA TYR A 122 -14.37 6.88 -5.13
C TYR A 122 -14.98 7.35 -6.45
N THR A 123 -14.94 6.50 -7.48
CA THR A 123 -15.33 6.87 -8.83
C THR A 123 -16.82 6.65 -9.10
N GLN A 124 -17.28 7.13 -10.27
CA GLN A 124 -18.65 6.90 -10.76
C GLN A 124 -18.89 5.45 -11.23
N GLU A 125 -17.85 4.60 -11.27
CA GLU A 125 -17.90 3.22 -11.75
C GLU A 125 -17.48 2.21 -10.67
N GLY A 126 -17.48 2.65 -9.41
CA GLY A 126 -16.98 1.88 -8.27
C GLY A 126 -15.67 2.44 -7.71
N ASN A 127 -15.15 1.79 -6.67
CA ASN A 127 -13.88 2.19 -6.09
C ASN A 127 -12.72 1.62 -6.94
N TYR A 128 -11.74 2.47 -7.25
CA TYR A 128 -10.46 2.04 -7.82
C TYR A 128 -9.36 2.23 -6.78
N ASP A 129 -8.51 1.23 -6.57
CA ASP A 129 -7.38 1.34 -5.63
C ASP A 129 -6.04 1.22 -6.37
N LEU A 130 -5.22 2.26 -6.26
CA LEU A 130 -3.82 2.23 -6.67
C LEU A 130 -2.94 2.04 -5.43
N VAL A 131 -2.47 0.82 -5.24
CA VAL A 131 -1.72 0.41 -4.04
C VAL A 131 -0.22 0.31 -4.35
N GLY A 132 0.47 1.44 -4.19
CA GLY A 132 1.88 1.61 -4.53
C GLY A 132 2.83 1.71 -3.33
N ASN A 133 4.10 1.99 -3.64
CA ASN A 133 5.18 2.30 -2.69
C ASN A 133 5.96 3.54 -3.13
N ASP A 134 6.84 4.07 -2.28
CA ASP A 134 7.73 5.19 -2.59
C ASP A 134 9.01 4.83 -3.35
N ILE A 135 9.23 3.54 -3.61
CA ILE A 135 10.32 3.01 -4.43
C ILE A 135 9.69 2.31 -5.65
N PRO A 136 10.21 2.51 -6.87
CA PRO A 136 9.54 2.08 -8.11
C PRO A 136 9.62 0.57 -8.42
N VAL A 137 10.35 -0.18 -7.61
CA VAL A 137 10.58 -1.63 -7.76
C VAL A 137 10.29 -2.38 -6.47
N PHE A 138 10.27 -3.71 -6.56
CA PHE A 138 10.08 -4.59 -5.41
C PHE A 138 11.25 -5.58 -5.25
N PHE A 139 11.37 -6.21 -4.08
CA PHE A 139 12.44 -7.16 -3.77
C PHE A 139 12.35 -8.48 -4.56
N ILE A 140 11.13 -8.87 -4.95
CA ILE A 140 10.83 -10.15 -5.59
C ILE A 140 9.90 -9.94 -6.78
N ARG A 141 9.91 -10.88 -7.73
CA ARG A 141 9.07 -10.82 -8.94
C ARG A 141 7.85 -11.73 -8.92
N ASP A 142 7.79 -12.70 -8.00
CA ASP A 142 6.73 -13.69 -7.88
C ASP A 142 6.13 -13.70 -6.48
N ALA A 143 4.81 -13.65 -6.38
CA ALA A 143 4.09 -13.57 -5.11
C ALA A 143 4.26 -14.82 -4.23
N ILE A 144 4.63 -15.98 -4.79
CA ILE A 144 4.86 -17.19 -3.99
C ILE A 144 5.98 -17.00 -2.95
N LYS A 145 6.95 -16.11 -3.24
CA LYS A 145 8.07 -15.77 -2.35
C LYS A 145 7.74 -14.70 -1.32
N PHE A 146 6.56 -14.08 -1.38
CA PHE A 146 6.21 -12.98 -0.49
C PHE A 146 6.21 -13.38 0.99
N PRO A 147 5.66 -14.55 1.41
CA PRO A 147 5.77 -15.00 2.79
C PRO A 147 7.22 -15.26 3.21
N ASP A 148 8.04 -15.88 2.36
CA ASP A 148 9.46 -16.15 2.67
C ASP A 148 10.25 -14.86 2.91
N MET A 149 10.10 -13.89 1.99
CA MET A 149 10.70 -12.56 2.11
C MET A 149 10.23 -11.87 3.39
N PHE A 150 8.92 -11.86 3.65
CA PHE A 150 8.40 -11.15 4.81
C PHE A 150 8.80 -11.81 6.13
N HIS A 151 8.85 -13.15 6.19
CA HIS A 151 9.36 -13.89 7.35
C HIS A 151 10.82 -13.57 7.63
N SER A 152 11.66 -13.43 6.60
CA SER A 152 13.09 -13.12 6.78
C SER A 152 13.33 -11.70 7.27
N PHE A 153 12.43 -10.75 6.96
CA PHE A 153 12.53 -9.36 7.38
C PHE A 153 12.01 -9.10 8.79
N ARG A 154 11.08 -9.95 9.26
CA ARG A 154 10.49 -9.84 10.60
C ARG A 154 11.41 -10.34 11.71
N PRO A 155 11.12 -10.00 12.98
CA PRO A 155 11.82 -10.59 14.11
C PRO A 155 11.86 -12.11 14.04
N SER A 156 12.94 -12.69 14.58
CA SER A 156 13.14 -14.13 14.62
C SER A 156 11.96 -14.81 15.34
N PRO A 157 11.44 -15.94 14.81
CA PRO A 157 10.35 -16.66 15.46
C PRO A 157 10.77 -17.30 16.80
N VAL A 158 12.06 -17.30 17.12
CA VAL A 158 12.61 -17.87 18.37
C VAL A 158 12.90 -16.77 19.39
N THR A 159 13.51 -15.67 18.97
CA THR A 159 13.99 -14.62 19.89
C THR A 159 13.09 -13.39 19.93
N ASP A 160 12.18 -13.23 18.96
CA ASP A 160 11.40 -12.02 18.73
C ASP A 160 12.28 -10.75 18.58
N LEU A 161 13.54 -10.93 18.17
CA LEU A 161 14.48 -9.85 17.87
C LEU A 161 14.71 -9.73 16.37
N VAL A 162 14.94 -8.51 15.89
CA VAL A 162 15.41 -8.25 14.52
C VAL A 162 16.77 -8.93 14.34
N ASP A 163 16.89 -9.75 13.30
CA ASP A 163 18.12 -10.48 12.98
C ASP A 163 18.52 -10.21 11.54
N LYS A 164 19.63 -9.50 11.38
CA LYS A 164 20.18 -9.10 10.08
C LYS A 164 20.66 -10.30 9.27
N ASN A 165 21.04 -11.41 9.91
CA ASN A 165 21.40 -12.64 9.21
C ASN A 165 20.22 -13.16 8.41
N ARG A 166 19.02 -13.16 9.00
CA ARG A 166 17.81 -13.66 8.33
C ARG A 166 17.46 -12.81 7.12
N PHE A 167 17.48 -11.48 7.29
CA PHE A 167 17.25 -10.54 6.19
C PHE A 167 18.25 -10.78 5.06
N TRP A 168 19.55 -10.71 5.35
CA TRP A 168 20.58 -10.79 4.32
C TRP A 168 20.71 -12.18 3.70
N ASP A 169 20.46 -13.27 4.44
CA ASP A 169 20.46 -14.62 3.90
C ASP A 169 19.42 -14.77 2.77
N PHE A 170 18.20 -14.25 2.99
CA PHE A 170 17.19 -14.24 1.93
C PHE A 170 17.62 -13.38 0.74
N ILE A 171 18.14 -12.17 1.00
CA ILE A 171 18.54 -11.22 -0.04
C ILE A 171 19.64 -11.78 -0.93
N VAL A 172 20.69 -12.39 -0.36
CA VAL A 172 21.81 -12.89 -1.16
C VAL A 172 21.46 -14.14 -1.98
N ASN A 173 20.47 -14.92 -1.50
CA ASN A 173 19.93 -16.08 -2.22
C ASN A 173 18.77 -15.72 -3.18
N SER A 174 18.37 -14.45 -3.22
CA SER A 174 17.33 -13.92 -4.10
C SER A 174 17.90 -12.74 -4.90
N PRO A 175 18.75 -12.99 -5.93
CA PRO A 175 19.46 -11.94 -6.67
C PRO A 175 18.53 -10.89 -7.31
N GLU A 176 17.25 -11.21 -7.54
CA GLU A 176 16.21 -10.26 -7.96
C GLU A 176 16.18 -8.98 -7.12
N SER A 177 16.48 -9.16 -5.83
CA SER A 177 16.35 -8.13 -4.81
C SER A 177 17.45 -7.08 -4.90
N THR A 178 18.52 -7.33 -5.65
CA THR A 178 19.72 -6.47 -5.71
C THR A 178 19.36 -5.04 -6.11
N HIS A 179 18.47 -4.87 -7.09
CA HIS A 179 18.02 -3.54 -7.51
C HIS A 179 17.28 -2.82 -6.37
N MET A 180 16.33 -3.49 -5.72
CA MET A 180 15.59 -2.94 -4.59
C MET A 180 16.51 -2.60 -3.40
N ILE A 181 17.53 -3.42 -3.15
CA ILE A 181 18.53 -3.17 -2.09
C ILE A 181 19.31 -1.89 -2.38
N THR A 182 19.70 -1.66 -3.63
CA THR A 182 20.33 -0.40 -4.06
C THR A 182 19.46 0.83 -3.80
N TRP A 183 18.12 0.70 -3.85
CA TRP A 183 17.19 1.77 -3.47
C TRP A 183 17.04 1.92 -1.96
N VAL A 184 16.66 0.86 -1.25
CA VAL A 184 16.28 0.96 0.18
C VAL A 184 17.46 1.23 1.10
N PHE A 185 18.69 0.86 0.71
CA PHE A 185 19.89 1.20 1.49
C PHE A 185 20.48 2.57 1.13
N SER A 186 20.00 3.24 0.08
CA SER A 186 20.23 4.67 -0.08
C SER A 186 19.40 5.47 0.94
N ASP A 187 19.54 6.78 0.99
CA ASP A 187 18.70 7.61 1.86
C ASP A 187 17.21 7.57 1.46
N LYS A 188 16.87 7.04 0.28
CA LYS A 188 15.47 6.84 -0.12
C LYS A 188 14.72 5.82 0.75
N GLY A 189 15.42 4.94 1.46
CA GLY A 189 14.79 4.06 2.46
C GLY A 189 14.50 4.72 3.81
N THR A 190 14.93 5.96 4.04
CA THR A 190 14.78 6.69 5.30
C THR A 190 14.15 8.05 5.08
N ARG A 191 12.88 8.18 5.48
CA ARG A 191 12.07 9.39 5.32
C ARG A 191 11.44 9.80 6.64
N LYS A 192 11.36 11.11 6.87
CA LYS A 192 10.64 11.72 8.01
C LYS A 192 9.31 12.37 7.64
N SER A 193 8.94 12.34 6.36
CA SER A 193 7.81 13.11 5.83
C SER A 193 7.10 12.31 4.75
N PHE A 194 5.78 12.18 4.86
CA PHE A 194 4.95 11.68 3.75
C PHE A 194 4.70 12.75 2.68
N ILE A 195 4.77 14.03 3.04
CA ILE A 195 4.55 15.18 2.14
C ILE A 195 5.62 15.24 1.04
N HIS A 196 6.86 14.89 1.40
CA HIS A 196 8.04 14.93 0.52
C HIS A 196 8.39 13.57 -0.10
N MET A 197 7.40 12.69 -0.24
CA MET A 197 7.60 11.30 -0.64
C MET A 197 7.02 11.04 -2.03
N PRO A 198 7.80 10.52 -2.99
CA PRO A 198 7.26 10.05 -4.26
C PRO A 198 6.41 8.79 -4.05
N GLY A 199 5.65 8.41 -5.07
CA GLY A 199 4.88 7.18 -5.08
C GLY A 199 4.93 6.52 -6.44
N PHE A 200 4.83 5.20 -6.46
CA PHE A 200 4.95 4.39 -7.66
C PHE A 200 3.97 3.23 -7.58
N GLY A 201 3.29 2.93 -8.69
CA GLY A 201 2.44 1.75 -8.78
C GLY A 201 3.23 0.44 -8.65
N VAL A 202 4.55 0.48 -8.88
CA VAL A 202 5.51 -0.63 -8.96
C VAL A 202 5.20 -1.60 -10.09
N ASN A 203 4.06 -2.27 -10.01
CA ASN A 203 3.61 -3.20 -11.03
C ASN A 203 3.24 -2.47 -12.32
N THR A 204 3.42 -3.18 -13.42
CA THR A 204 2.81 -2.83 -14.71
C THR A 204 1.34 -3.22 -14.67
N PHE A 205 0.47 -2.30 -15.05
CA PHE A 205 -0.97 -2.54 -15.25
C PHE A 205 -1.28 -2.46 -16.75
N VAL A 206 -2.54 -2.69 -17.12
CA VAL A 206 -3.01 -2.53 -18.49
C VAL A 206 -4.09 -1.45 -18.54
N TRP A 207 -3.95 -0.49 -19.44
CA TRP A 207 -5.00 0.43 -19.84
C TRP A 207 -5.67 -0.04 -21.13
N VAL A 208 -7.00 -0.03 -21.14
CA VAL A 208 -7.82 -0.46 -22.28
C VAL A 208 -8.76 0.66 -22.70
N ASN A 209 -8.67 1.11 -23.95
CA ASN A 209 -9.54 2.16 -24.49
C ASN A 209 -10.85 1.63 -25.10
N ASN A 210 -11.73 2.52 -25.55
CA ASN A 210 -13.02 2.16 -26.17
C ASN A 210 -12.90 1.36 -27.49
N LYS A 211 -11.73 1.38 -28.12
CA LYS A 211 -11.43 0.60 -29.33
C LYS A 211 -10.86 -0.80 -29.00
N GLY A 212 -10.71 -1.13 -27.72
CA GLY A 212 -10.08 -2.37 -27.27
C GLY A 212 -8.57 -2.41 -27.47
N LYS A 213 -7.89 -1.25 -27.64
CA LYS A 213 -6.42 -1.21 -27.65
C LYS A 213 -5.92 -1.32 -26.20
N ARG A 214 -5.01 -2.26 -25.97
CA ARG A 214 -4.31 -2.49 -24.70
C ARG A 214 -2.96 -1.79 -24.71
N LEU A 215 -2.60 -1.13 -23.62
CA LEU A 215 -1.28 -0.57 -23.38
C LEU A 215 -0.84 -0.92 -21.98
N TYR A 216 0.42 -1.28 -21.80
CA TYR A 216 1.02 -1.35 -20.48
C TYR A 216 1.15 0.05 -19.88
N VAL A 217 0.92 0.18 -18.58
CA VAL A 217 1.02 1.44 -17.84
C VAL A 217 1.74 1.26 -16.50
N LYS A 218 2.64 2.19 -16.18
CA LYS A 218 3.21 2.37 -14.83
C LYS A 218 2.80 3.74 -14.29
N TYR A 219 2.43 3.80 -13.01
CA TYR A 219 1.99 5.01 -12.33
C TYR A 219 3.09 5.61 -11.47
N HIS A 220 3.17 6.94 -11.47
CA HIS A 220 4.14 7.75 -10.73
C HIS A 220 3.43 8.91 -10.03
N TRP A 221 3.75 9.14 -8.77
CA TRP A 221 3.29 10.27 -7.98
C TRP A 221 4.49 11.16 -7.67
N HIS A 222 4.50 12.37 -8.23
CA HIS A 222 5.50 13.37 -7.92
C HIS A 222 4.99 14.29 -6.81
N PRO A 223 5.69 14.37 -5.65
CA PRO A 223 5.29 15.27 -4.58
C PRO A 223 5.57 16.71 -5.03
N MET A 224 4.56 17.57 -5.04
CA MET A 224 4.73 18.98 -5.42
C MET A 224 5.64 19.74 -4.45
N ALA A 225 5.80 19.21 -3.23
CA ALA A 225 6.71 19.72 -2.22
C ALA A 225 8.18 19.26 -2.43
N GLY A 226 8.45 18.42 -3.43
CA GLY A 226 9.77 17.85 -3.74
C GLY A 226 10.10 16.59 -2.94
N ASP A 227 10.97 15.74 -3.49
CA ASP A 227 11.48 14.52 -2.86
C ASP A 227 12.53 14.87 -1.79
N LYS A 228 12.30 14.48 -0.54
CA LYS A 228 13.26 14.66 0.55
C LYS A 228 13.46 13.39 1.35
N THR A 229 14.71 13.13 1.66
CA THR A 229 15.19 12.00 2.46
C THR A 229 15.96 12.50 3.69
N ILE A 230 16.29 11.60 4.59
CA ILE A 230 17.22 11.84 5.70
C ILE A 230 18.28 10.74 5.72
N ASP A 231 19.46 11.05 6.24
CA ASP A 231 20.50 10.05 6.44
C ASP A 231 20.12 9.08 7.58
N ARG A 232 20.91 8.00 7.70
CA ARG A 232 20.71 6.97 8.73
C ARG A 232 20.82 7.51 10.16
N LYS A 233 21.70 8.49 10.43
CA LYS A 233 21.93 8.99 11.79
C LYS A 233 20.74 9.80 12.27
N GLU A 234 20.20 10.66 11.42
CA GLU A 234 18.98 11.42 11.72
C GLU A 234 17.78 10.47 11.83
N ALA A 235 17.71 9.43 11.00
CA ALA A 235 16.66 8.43 11.07
C ALA A 235 16.67 7.66 12.40
N GLU A 236 17.83 7.21 12.85
CA GLU A 236 18.04 6.55 14.15
C GLU A 236 17.69 7.49 15.32
N ARG A 237 18.12 8.75 15.26
CA ARG A 237 17.81 9.76 16.29
C ARG A 237 16.30 10.01 16.40
N LEU A 238 15.61 10.20 15.27
CA LEU A 238 14.16 10.42 15.24
C LEU A 238 13.39 9.17 15.67
N ALA A 239 13.87 7.97 15.35
CA ALA A 239 13.23 6.74 15.80
C ALA A 239 13.14 6.64 17.33
N GLY A 240 14.11 7.20 18.06
CA GLY A 240 14.06 7.28 19.52
C GLY A 240 13.35 8.51 20.08
N THR A 241 13.39 9.66 19.39
CA THR A 241 12.90 10.95 19.93
C THR A 241 11.51 11.37 19.46
N ASP A 242 11.13 11.02 18.24
CA ASP A 242 9.78 11.21 17.69
C ASP A 242 9.48 10.10 16.67
N PRO A 243 9.10 8.89 17.13
CA PRO A 243 8.83 7.75 16.24
C PRO A 243 7.63 7.97 15.30
N ASP A 244 6.84 9.02 15.53
CA ASP A 244 5.61 9.38 14.81
C ASP A 244 5.78 10.62 13.92
N VAL A 245 7.02 11.02 13.64
CA VAL A 245 7.33 12.31 12.99
C VAL A 245 6.62 12.53 11.64
N ALA A 246 6.48 11.49 10.81
CA ALA A 246 5.86 11.62 9.49
C ALA A 246 4.33 11.72 9.58
N THR A 247 3.71 10.94 10.48
CA THR A 247 2.29 11.06 10.82
C THR A 247 1.99 12.43 11.42
N ARG A 248 2.80 12.89 12.37
CA ARG A 248 2.64 14.19 13.04
C ARG A 248 2.71 15.34 12.04
N GLU A 249 3.72 15.34 11.16
CA GLU A 249 3.88 16.39 10.16
C GLU A 249 2.68 16.45 9.19
N LEU A 250 2.24 15.29 8.68
CA LEU A 250 1.08 15.23 7.77
C LEU A 250 -0.19 15.71 8.47
N TYR A 251 -0.46 15.22 9.68
CA TYR A 251 -1.63 15.61 10.47
C TYR A 251 -1.62 17.11 10.76
N ASP A 252 -0.51 17.65 11.26
CA ASP A 252 -0.39 19.06 11.63
C ASP A 252 -0.54 19.98 10.41
N ALA A 253 -0.01 19.59 9.26
CA ALA A 253 -0.18 20.35 8.01
C ALA A 253 -1.65 20.42 7.60
N LEU A 254 -2.31 19.27 7.50
CA LEU A 254 -3.71 19.18 7.07
C LEU A 254 -4.67 19.80 8.08
N ASN A 255 -4.45 19.60 9.38
CA ASN A 255 -5.27 20.18 10.45
C ASN A 255 -5.17 21.73 10.51
N LYS A 256 -4.05 22.30 10.01
CA LYS A 256 -3.88 23.75 9.81
C LYS A 256 -4.45 24.25 8.48
N GLY A 257 -5.13 23.39 7.72
CA GLY A 257 -5.73 23.72 6.43
C GLY A 257 -4.71 23.86 5.29
N LYS A 258 -3.48 23.35 5.44
CA LYS A 258 -2.53 23.28 4.32
C LYS A 258 -2.90 22.10 3.44
N GLU A 259 -2.88 22.32 2.13
CA GLU A 259 -3.04 21.26 1.15
C GLU A 259 -1.70 20.55 0.90
N VAL A 260 -1.76 19.23 0.73
CA VAL A 260 -0.61 18.41 0.32
C VAL A 260 -0.92 17.85 -1.06
N GLU A 261 -0.02 18.08 -2.02
CA GLU A 261 -0.29 17.83 -3.43
C GLU A 261 0.71 16.86 -4.06
N TYR A 262 0.19 15.97 -4.90
CA TYR A 262 0.99 15.08 -5.76
C TYR A 262 0.47 15.14 -7.20
N GLU A 263 1.37 15.20 -8.16
CA GLU A 263 1.03 15.05 -9.57
C GLU A 263 1.08 13.56 -9.95
N LEU A 264 0.01 13.06 -10.59
CA LEU A 264 -0.01 11.74 -11.20
C LEU A 264 0.61 11.83 -12.58
N LEU A 265 1.65 11.03 -12.83
CA LEU A 265 2.23 10.80 -14.14
C LEU A 265 2.14 9.32 -14.49
N VAL A 266 2.14 9.03 -15.79
CA VAL A 266 2.18 7.66 -16.30
C VAL A 266 3.24 7.48 -17.35
N GLN A 267 3.83 6.29 -17.39
CA GLN A 267 4.53 5.80 -18.57
C GLN A 267 3.60 4.84 -19.32
N LEU A 268 3.63 4.87 -20.64
CA LEU A 268 2.83 3.99 -21.50
C LEU A 268 3.74 3.21 -22.44
N MET A 269 3.48 1.91 -22.58
CA MET A 269 4.25 1.01 -23.43
C MET A 269 3.30 0.13 -24.25
N ASP A 270 3.58 -0.01 -25.54
CA ASP A 270 2.87 -0.97 -26.39
C ASP A 270 3.42 -2.38 -26.11
N PRO A 271 2.59 -3.38 -25.73
CA PRO A 271 3.07 -4.72 -25.38
C PRO A 271 3.92 -5.39 -26.45
N ILE A 272 3.77 -5.00 -27.73
CA ILE A 272 4.62 -5.52 -28.83
C ILE A 272 6.11 -5.22 -28.66
N LEU A 273 6.47 -4.25 -27.80
CA LEU A 273 7.86 -3.90 -27.54
C LEU A 273 8.54 -4.84 -26.53
N GLU A 274 7.81 -5.70 -25.83
CA GLU A 274 8.34 -6.59 -24.79
C GLU A 274 9.56 -7.43 -25.27
N ASP A 275 9.51 -7.91 -26.51
CA ASP A 275 10.59 -8.73 -27.08
C ASP A 275 11.86 -7.92 -27.40
N SER A 276 11.74 -6.62 -27.66
CA SER A 276 12.88 -5.74 -27.96
C SER A 276 13.66 -5.27 -26.72
N LEU A 277 13.09 -5.37 -25.53
CA LEU A 277 13.72 -4.90 -24.29
C LEU A 277 14.74 -5.91 -23.75
N SER A 278 15.77 -5.43 -23.05
CA SER A 278 16.76 -6.27 -22.34
C SER A 278 16.22 -6.85 -21.02
N PHE A 279 15.02 -6.45 -20.61
CA PHE A 279 14.33 -6.89 -19.40
C PHE A 279 12.86 -7.16 -19.72
N ASN A 280 12.19 -7.91 -18.84
CA ASN A 280 10.75 -8.10 -18.97
C ASN A 280 9.99 -6.87 -18.39
N PRO A 281 9.12 -6.19 -19.16
CA PRO A 281 8.46 -4.95 -18.73
C PRO A 281 7.39 -5.16 -17.65
N ILE A 282 6.94 -6.38 -17.40
CA ILE A 282 6.00 -6.74 -16.33
C ILE A 282 6.72 -7.32 -15.09
N ASP A 283 8.04 -7.41 -15.08
CA ASP A 283 8.83 -7.73 -13.88
C ASP A 283 8.82 -6.55 -12.88
N ALA A 284 8.35 -6.80 -11.66
CA ALA A 284 8.24 -5.79 -10.60
C ALA A 284 9.60 -5.34 -10.05
N THR A 285 10.70 -6.01 -10.41
CA THR A 285 12.07 -5.64 -10.02
C THR A 285 12.68 -4.64 -11.00
N LYS A 286 11.94 -4.23 -12.05
CA LYS A 286 12.42 -3.39 -13.14
C LYS A 286 11.69 -2.05 -13.23
N VAL A 287 12.45 -0.99 -13.50
CA VAL A 287 11.95 0.32 -13.96
C VAL A 287 11.92 0.38 -15.49
N TRP A 288 11.12 1.28 -16.04
CA TRP A 288 11.18 1.63 -17.45
C TRP A 288 11.99 2.92 -17.59
N PRO A 289 13.05 2.96 -18.42
CA PRO A 289 13.84 4.16 -18.63
C PRO A 289 12.97 5.34 -19.06
N GLU A 290 13.10 6.47 -18.39
CA GLU A 290 12.29 7.66 -18.70
C GLU A 290 12.69 8.29 -20.04
N GLU A 291 13.90 8.06 -20.53
CA GLU A 291 14.32 8.52 -21.87
C GLU A 291 13.59 7.78 -23.00
N GLU A 292 13.24 6.51 -22.78
CA GLU A 292 12.52 5.68 -23.76
C GLU A 292 11.01 5.77 -23.58
N PHE A 293 10.55 5.83 -22.32
CA PHE A 293 9.14 5.89 -21.95
C PHE A 293 8.90 7.13 -21.08
N PRO A 294 8.71 8.31 -21.70
CA PRO A 294 8.62 9.57 -20.97
C PRO A 294 7.36 9.63 -20.09
N LEU A 295 7.47 10.37 -18.99
CA LEU A 295 6.36 10.62 -18.07
C LEU A 295 5.32 11.54 -18.70
N ILE A 296 4.07 11.11 -18.67
CA ILE A 296 2.91 11.85 -19.18
C ILE A 296 2.07 12.34 -17.99
N PRO A 297 1.91 13.66 -17.77
CA PRO A 297 1.05 14.19 -16.71
C PRO A 297 -0.42 13.81 -16.93
N VAL A 298 -1.05 13.25 -15.90
CA VAL A 298 -2.46 12.83 -15.91
C VAL A 298 -3.34 13.80 -15.13
N GLY A 299 -2.99 14.10 -13.89
CA GLY A 299 -3.82 14.90 -13.00
C GLY A 299 -3.16 15.16 -11.65
N LYS A 300 -3.91 15.77 -10.73
CA LYS A 300 -3.42 16.18 -9.41
C LYS A 300 -4.23 15.54 -8.30
N LEU A 301 -3.55 14.97 -7.31
CA LEU A 301 -4.08 14.56 -6.03
C LEU A 301 -3.87 15.70 -5.01
N VAL A 302 -4.92 16.10 -4.32
CA VAL A 302 -4.90 17.14 -3.28
C VAL A 302 -5.47 16.59 -1.99
N LEU A 303 -4.64 16.46 -0.97
CA LEU A 303 -5.04 16.06 0.38
C LEU A 303 -5.36 17.33 1.19
N THR A 304 -6.51 17.32 1.86
CA THR A 304 -7.09 18.55 2.45
C THR A 304 -7.37 18.42 3.95
N HIS A 305 -7.60 17.22 4.47
CA HIS A 305 -7.92 17.03 5.88
C HIS A 305 -7.51 15.63 6.39
N PRO A 306 -7.17 15.52 7.69
CA PRO A 306 -6.95 14.23 8.32
C PRO A 306 -8.29 13.49 8.53
N PRO A 307 -8.26 12.18 8.85
CA PRO A 307 -9.44 11.47 9.30
C PRO A 307 -10.06 12.12 10.54
N THR A 308 -11.38 12.03 10.65
CA THR A 308 -12.12 12.44 11.85
C THR A 308 -11.94 11.45 12.99
N ASN A 309 -11.79 10.15 12.68
CA ASN A 309 -11.41 9.11 13.64
C ASN A 309 -10.37 8.17 13.02
N PHE A 310 -9.22 8.02 13.68
CA PHE A 310 -8.12 7.20 13.17
C PHE A 310 -8.51 5.72 13.02
N PHE A 311 -9.24 5.14 13.97
CA PHE A 311 -9.60 3.74 13.91
C PHE A 311 -10.57 3.46 12.76
N GLU A 312 -11.65 4.26 12.67
CA GLU A 312 -12.70 4.07 11.66
C GLU A 312 -12.23 4.35 10.23
N GLU A 313 -11.35 5.33 10.04
CA GLU A 313 -10.97 5.81 8.70
C GLU A 313 -9.55 5.45 8.28
N SER A 314 -8.64 5.16 9.23
CA SER A 314 -7.28 4.69 8.91
C SER A 314 -7.11 3.20 9.20
N GLU A 315 -7.44 2.74 10.41
CA GLU A 315 -7.21 1.34 10.79
C GLU A 315 -8.12 0.41 9.99
N GLN A 316 -9.40 0.77 9.85
CA GLN A 316 -10.39 -0.04 9.12
C GLN A 316 -10.37 0.15 7.59
N ALA A 317 -9.54 1.05 7.06
CA ALA A 317 -9.41 1.22 5.61
C ALA A 317 -8.83 -0.04 4.95
N ALA A 318 -9.47 -0.47 3.86
CA ALA A 318 -9.11 -1.64 3.07
C ALA A 318 -8.84 -1.20 1.63
N PHE A 319 -7.62 -1.44 1.16
CA PHE A 319 -7.17 -1.15 -0.19
C PHE A 319 -6.83 -2.47 -0.88
N ALA A 320 -7.16 -2.67 -2.15
CA ALA A 320 -6.77 -3.88 -2.86
C ALA A 320 -6.42 -3.57 -4.32
N PRO A 321 -5.24 -3.95 -4.83
CA PRO A 321 -4.85 -3.68 -6.22
C PRO A 321 -5.74 -4.36 -7.26
N GLY A 322 -6.60 -5.30 -6.84
CA GLY A 322 -7.63 -5.92 -7.69
C GLY A 322 -8.97 -5.18 -7.74
N ASN A 323 -9.13 -4.06 -7.02
CA ASN A 323 -10.29 -3.19 -7.15
C ASN A 323 -10.15 -2.36 -8.43
N PHE A 324 -10.51 -2.97 -9.56
CA PHE A 324 -10.50 -2.34 -10.88
C PHE A 324 -11.84 -1.67 -11.21
N ILE A 325 -11.76 -0.71 -12.13
CA ILE A 325 -12.90 -0.12 -12.84
C ILE A 325 -12.72 -0.36 -14.34
N PRO A 326 -13.78 -0.30 -15.17
CA PRO A 326 -13.67 -0.53 -16.60
C PRO A 326 -12.55 0.29 -17.26
N GLY A 327 -11.69 -0.36 -18.04
CA GLY A 327 -10.58 0.30 -18.74
C GLY A 327 -9.23 0.25 -18.01
N ILE A 328 -9.16 -0.39 -16.83
CA ILE A 328 -7.93 -0.72 -16.11
C ILE A 328 -7.96 -2.20 -15.79
N GLU A 329 -6.88 -2.92 -16.08
CA GLU A 329 -6.74 -4.35 -15.84
C GLU A 329 -5.38 -4.69 -15.23
N ALA A 330 -5.28 -5.88 -14.65
CA ALA A 330 -3.99 -6.44 -14.24
C ALA A 330 -3.19 -6.87 -15.47
N SER A 331 -1.86 -6.69 -15.42
CA SER A 331 -0.96 -7.40 -16.33
C SER A 331 -0.66 -8.81 -15.81
N ASN A 332 0.09 -9.59 -16.58
CA ASN A 332 0.57 -10.91 -16.19
C ASN A 332 1.76 -10.88 -15.18
N CYS A 333 2.05 -9.72 -14.59
CA CYS A 333 3.06 -9.59 -13.53
C CYS A 333 2.77 -10.57 -12.39
N LYS A 334 3.64 -11.58 -12.19
CA LYS A 334 3.41 -12.68 -11.24
C LYS A 334 3.25 -12.20 -9.79
N LEU A 335 3.96 -11.14 -9.40
CA LEU A 335 3.77 -10.49 -8.10
C LEU A 335 2.37 -9.84 -8.00
N LEU A 336 1.93 -9.10 -9.02
CA LEU A 336 0.61 -8.47 -9.02
C LEU A 336 -0.51 -9.51 -8.90
N GLN A 337 -0.41 -10.62 -9.66
CA GLN A 337 -1.40 -11.69 -9.68
C GLN A 337 -1.68 -12.26 -8.28
N GLY A 338 -0.65 -12.55 -7.48
CA GLY A 338 -0.86 -13.00 -6.10
C GLY A 338 -1.44 -11.92 -5.17
N ARG A 339 -1.12 -10.64 -5.41
CA ARG A 339 -1.71 -9.52 -4.66
C ARG A 339 -3.22 -9.37 -4.92
N LEU A 340 -3.72 -9.75 -6.09
CA LEU A 340 -5.16 -9.70 -6.39
C LEU A 340 -5.97 -10.59 -5.42
N PHE A 341 -5.39 -11.73 -5.02
CA PHE A 341 -5.97 -12.63 -4.04
C PHE A 341 -5.75 -12.13 -2.59
N SER A 342 -4.50 -11.85 -2.23
CA SER A 342 -4.07 -11.70 -0.84
C SER A 342 -4.76 -10.54 -0.10
N TYR A 343 -5.01 -9.42 -0.78
CA TYR A 343 -5.55 -8.23 -0.11
C TYR A 343 -7.00 -8.44 0.37
N PRO A 344 -7.96 -8.81 -0.50
CA PRO A 344 -9.32 -9.13 -0.05
C PRO A 344 -9.38 -10.28 0.95
N ASP A 345 -8.53 -11.30 0.80
CA ASP A 345 -8.47 -12.44 1.73
C ASP A 345 -8.11 -12.00 3.15
N SER A 346 -6.98 -11.29 3.29
CA SER A 346 -6.54 -10.75 4.58
C SER A 346 -7.55 -9.77 5.19
N GLN A 347 -8.27 -9.01 4.36
CA GLN A 347 -9.31 -8.08 4.82
C GLN A 347 -10.53 -8.79 5.40
N ARG A 348 -10.97 -9.91 4.80
CA ARG A 348 -12.06 -10.73 5.34
C ARG A 348 -11.73 -11.27 6.73
N TYR A 349 -10.47 -11.65 6.96
CA TYR A 349 -9.99 -12.04 8.29
C TYR A 349 -9.92 -10.84 9.25
N ARG A 350 -9.28 -9.75 8.82
CA ARG A 350 -8.97 -8.60 9.69
C ARG A 350 -10.18 -7.78 10.10
N LEU A 351 -11.14 -7.61 9.20
CA LEU A 351 -12.27 -6.68 9.32
C LEU A 351 -13.63 -7.37 9.27
N GLY A 352 -13.66 -8.68 9.02
CA GLY A 352 -14.88 -9.45 8.85
C GLY A 352 -15.38 -9.49 7.41
N THR A 353 -16.37 -10.36 7.15
CA THR A 353 -16.92 -10.65 5.82
C THR A 353 -17.41 -9.41 5.09
N ASN A 354 -18.09 -8.51 5.81
CA ASN A 354 -18.76 -7.33 5.25
C ASN A 354 -17.92 -6.05 5.37
N PHE A 355 -16.58 -6.16 5.37
CA PHE A 355 -15.67 -5.02 5.53
C PHE A 355 -15.88 -3.90 4.49
N THR A 356 -16.48 -4.22 3.35
CA THR A 356 -16.83 -3.27 2.27
C THR A 356 -17.98 -2.34 2.64
N GLU A 357 -18.79 -2.69 3.65
CA GLU A 357 -19.89 -1.85 4.16
C GLU A 357 -19.40 -0.79 5.16
N LEU A 358 -18.20 -0.96 5.71
CA LEU A 358 -17.58 0.04 6.58
C LEU A 358 -17.51 1.40 5.86
N PRO A 359 -17.87 2.53 6.51
CA PRO A 359 -18.06 3.81 5.84
C PRO A 359 -16.88 4.27 4.96
N VAL A 360 -15.65 3.98 5.39
CA VAL A 360 -14.43 4.32 4.65
C VAL A 360 -14.22 3.45 3.41
N ASN A 361 -14.69 2.20 3.42
CA ASN A 361 -14.51 1.26 2.30
C ASN A 361 -15.67 1.30 1.31
N LYS A 362 -16.83 1.77 1.77
CA LYS A 362 -18.07 1.78 1.00
C LYS A 362 -17.96 2.61 -0.27
N PRO A 363 -18.28 2.05 -1.46
CA PRO A 363 -18.41 2.82 -2.69
C PRO A 363 -19.44 3.95 -2.54
N LYS A 364 -19.23 5.06 -3.27
CA LYS A 364 -20.20 6.16 -3.32
C LYS A 364 -21.33 5.92 -4.34
N VAL A 365 -21.18 4.89 -5.16
CA VAL A 365 -22.20 4.40 -6.09
C VAL A 365 -23.02 3.27 -5.45
N PRO A 366 -24.25 3.01 -5.91
CA PRO A 366 -25.05 1.89 -5.43
C PRO A 366 -24.33 0.55 -5.61
N VAL A 367 -24.40 -0.31 -4.59
CA VAL A 367 -23.91 -1.71 -4.64
C VAL A 367 -25.13 -2.61 -4.65
N VAL A 368 -25.36 -3.32 -5.76
CA VAL A 368 -26.54 -4.18 -5.96
C VAL A 368 -26.07 -5.54 -6.46
N ASN A 369 -26.24 -6.56 -5.64
CA ASN A 369 -25.85 -7.94 -5.95
C ASN A 369 -26.67 -8.95 -5.12
N ASN A 370 -26.31 -10.22 -5.26
CA ASN A 370 -26.96 -11.36 -4.61
C ASN A 370 -26.23 -11.90 -3.36
N GLN A 371 -25.16 -11.24 -2.88
CA GLN A 371 -24.45 -11.67 -1.67
C GLN A 371 -25.24 -11.31 -0.41
N ARG A 372 -25.27 -12.18 0.59
CA ARG A 372 -26.05 -12.02 1.84
C ARG A 372 -25.32 -12.60 3.06
N ALA A 373 -25.80 -12.23 4.24
CA ALA A 373 -25.34 -12.64 5.56
C ALA A 373 -23.90 -12.19 5.88
N GLY A 374 -23.12 -13.04 6.55
CA GLY A 374 -21.80 -12.69 7.06
C GLY A 374 -21.83 -11.90 8.38
N SER A 375 -20.68 -11.83 9.04
CA SER A 375 -20.55 -11.13 10.32
C SER A 375 -20.80 -9.64 10.15
N MET A 376 -21.58 -9.05 11.06
CA MET A 376 -21.85 -7.61 11.14
C MET A 376 -22.35 -7.01 9.81
N GLN A 377 -23.35 -7.64 9.16
CA GLN A 377 -24.03 -7.03 8.01
C GLN A 377 -24.85 -5.80 8.46
N TYR A 378 -24.50 -4.63 7.93
CA TYR A 378 -25.13 -3.34 8.23
C TYR A 378 -26.08 -2.90 7.13
N ASP A 379 -25.75 -3.16 5.87
CA ASP A 379 -26.54 -2.70 4.74
C ASP A 379 -27.87 -3.46 4.64
N LYS A 380 -28.91 -2.70 4.30
CA LYS A 380 -30.27 -3.22 4.17
C LYS A 380 -30.46 -3.79 2.77
N HIS A 381 -30.63 -5.10 2.68
CA HIS A 381 -31.07 -5.77 1.46
C HIS A 381 -32.59 -5.96 1.50
N LEU A 382 -33.26 -5.70 0.38
CA LEU A 382 -34.71 -5.82 0.23
C LEU A 382 -35.07 -6.97 -0.71
N GLY A 383 -36.28 -7.52 -0.57
CA GLY A 383 -36.81 -8.56 -1.43
C GLY A 383 -36.45 -9.97 -0.98
N ILE A 384 -37.01 -10.95 -1.70
CA ILE A 384 -36.87 -12.39 -1.40
C ILE A 384 -35.87 -13.12 -2.31
N VAL A 385 -35.24 -12.39 -3.24
CA VAL A 385 -34.35 -12.95 -4.26
C VAL A 385 -32.90 -12.60 -3.96
N ASP A 386 -32.07 -13.64 -3.85
CA ASP A 386 -30.62 -13.58 -3.64
C ASP A 386 -29.88 -14.56 -4.57
N TYR A 387 -30.45 -14.85 -5.75
CA TYR A 387 -29.86 -15.69 -6.78
C TYR A 387 -30.20 -15.20 -8.20
N ASN A 388 -29.47 -15.69 -9.20
CA ASN A 388 -29.67 -15.41 -10.62
C ASN A 388 -29.34 -16.66 -11.47
N PRO A 389 -30.07 -17.02 -12.54
CA PRO A 389 -31.30 -16.38 -13.05
C PRO A 389 -32.49 -16.56 -12.09
N ASN A 390 -33.42 -15.61 -12.11
CA ASN A 390 -34.65 -15.66 -11.30
C ASN A 390 -35.86 -15.06 -12.04
N ILE A 391 -37.07 -15.55 -11.75
CA ILE A 391 -38.34 -14.99 -12.28
C ILE A 391 -39.02 -14.11 -11.22
N LEU A 392 -38.80 -14.38 -9.94
CA LEU A 392 -39.49 -13.69 -8.82
C LEU A 392 -39.13 -12.20 -8.69
N ASN A 393 -38.05 -11.76 -9.33
CA ASN A 393 -37.64 -10.36 -9.42
C ASN A 393 -37.32 -9.96 -10.88
N ASP A 394 -38.00 -10.60 -11.85
CA ASP A 394 -37.86 -10.31 -13.28
C ASP A 394 -36.40 -10.34 -13.79
N GLY A 395 -35.58 -11.26 -13.27
CA GLY A 395 -34.16 -11.39 -13.63
C GLY A 395 -33.22 -10.35 -13.02
N ASN A 396 -33.70 -9.50 -12.10
CA ASN A 396 -32.89 -8.46 -11.47
C ASN A 396 -32.10 -8.96 -10.24
N PRO A 397 -30.95 -8.32 -9.92
CA PRO A 397 -30.24 -7.34 -10.76
C PRO A 397 -29.61 -8.01 -12.00
N GLU A 398 -29.78 -7.39 -13.17
CA GLU A 398 -29.23 -7.91 -14.43
C GLU A 398 -27.73 -7.58 -14.60
N PRO A 399 -26.96 -8.42 -15.31
CA PRO A 399 -25.60 -8.08 -15.71
C PRO A 399 -25.57 -6.84 -16.62
N ALA A 400 -24.63 -5.92 -16.37
CA ALA A 400 -24.42 -4.76 -17.24
C ALA A 400 -23.99 -5.21 -18.65
N LYS A 401 -24.42 -4.46 -19.67
CA LYS A 401 -23.98 -4.66 -21.05
C LYS A 401 -22.51 -4.27 -21.19
N GLU A 402 -21.74 -5.04 -21.95
CA GLU A 402 -20.38 -4.64 -22.29
C GLU A 402 -20.38 -3.39 -23.17
N GLU A 403 -19.71 -2.34 -22.72
CA GLU A 403 -19.52 -1.11 -23.47
C GLU A 403 -18.17 -1.09 -24.20
N GLY A 404 -18.21 -0.68 -25.47
CA GLY A 404 -17.05 -0.60 -26.36
C GLY A 404 -16.77 -1.91 -27.09
N LYS A 405 -15.61 -1.98 -27.75
CA LYS A 405 -15.17 -3.22 -28.40
C LYS A 405 -14.68 -4.22 -27.35
N ILE A 406 -15.18 -5.45 -27.41
CA ILE A 406 -14.68 -6.57 -26.60
C ILE A 406 -13.18 -6.73 -26.87
N CYS A 407 -12.38 -6.66 -25.82
CA CYS A 407 -10.94 -6.80 -25.88
C CYS A 407 -10.59 -8.18 -25.31
N LEU A 408 -10.22 -9.11 -26.18
CA LEU A 408 -9.76 -10.43 -25.76
C LEU A 408 -8.24 -10.43 -25.70
N GLU A 409 -7.69 -10.94 -24.61
CA GLU A 409 -6.29 -11.30 -24.51
C GLU A 409 -6.11 -12.74 -25.03
N TYR A 410 -5.20 -12.93 -25.98
CA TYR A 410 -4.80 -14.25 -26.43
C TYR A 410 -3.60 -14.71 -25.60
N VAL A 411 -3.71 -15.91 -25.03
CA VAL A 411 -2.67 -16.52 -24.20
C VAL A 411 -2.42 -17.93 -24.72
N ASP A 412 -1.16 -18.28 -24.95
CA ASP A 412 -0.71 -19.63 -25.27
C ASP A 412 0.47 -20.06 -24.39
N GLY A 413 0.75 -21.37 -24.38
CA GLY A 413 1.84 -21.97 -23.60
C GLY A 413 1.41 -23.17 -22.77
N TYR A 414 2.38 -23.78 -22.09
CA TYR A 414 2.14 -24.88 -21.15
C TYR A 414 1.84 -24.34 -19.75
N ILE A 415 0.99 -25.04 -19.00
CA ILE A 415 0.78 -24.76 -17.57
C ILE A 415 1.98 -25.29 -16.80
N GLU A 416 2.87 -24.41 -16.37
CA GLU A 416 4.12 -24.77 -15.69
C GLU A 416 4.52 -23.76 -14.59
N ARG A 417 5.45 -24.18 -13.71
CA ARG A 417 6.12 -23.30 -12.75
C ARG A 417 7.53 -23.00 -13.27
N LYS A 418 7.71 -21.83 -13.85
CA LYS A 418 8.97 -21.45 -14.53
C LYS A 418 9.37 -20.01 -14.20
N PRO A 419 10.66 -19.68 -14.08
CA PRO A 419 11.11 -18.29 -14.05
C PRO A 419 10.67 -17.54 -15.31
N ILE A 420 10.66 -16.21 -15.25
CA ILE A 420 10.43 -15.40 -16.44
C ILE A 420 11.67 -15.44 -17.35
N ASN A 421 11.50 -15.16 -18.64
CA ASN A 421 12.64 -14.86 -19.50
C ASN A 421 13.19 -13.47 -19.15
N LYS A 422 14.47 -13.20 -19.45
CA LYS A 422 15.13 -11.91 -19.24
C LYS A 422 15.13 -11.45 -17.76
N GLU A 423 15.45 -12.41 -16.87
CA GLU A 423 15.94 -12.27 -15.48
C GLU A 423 16.52 -10.90 -15.17
N ASN A 424 17.72 -10.73 -15.75
CA ASN A 424 18.53 -9.52 -15.73
C ASN A 424 18.58 -8.83 -14.35
N ASP A 425 19.03 -9.58 -13.34
CA ASP A 425 18.96 -9.18 -11.93
C ASP A 425 19.86 -8.00 -11.56
N PHE A 426 20.93 -7.76 -12.33
CA PHE A 426 22.04 -6.90 -11.90
C PHE A 426 22.18 -5.60 -12.71
N GLU A 427 21.75 -5.56 -13.98
CA GLU A 427 22.02 -4.41 -14.85
C GLU A 427 21.40 -3.12 -14.32
N GLN A 428 20.10 -3.14 -13.96
CA GLN A 428 19.43 -1.94 -13.44
C GLN A 428 19.93 -1.54 -12.05
N ALA A 429 20.37 -2.49 -11.22
CA ALA A 429 21.02 -2.18 -9.95
C ALA A 429 22.33 -1.41 -10.16
N GLY A 430 23.13 -1.81 -11.16
CA GLY A 430 24.34 -1.11 -11.57
C GLY A 430 24.06 0.28 -12.14
N ASN A 431 23.05 0.40 -13.01
CA ASN A 431 22.63 1.69 -13.57
C ASN A 431 22.20 2.65 -12.44
N GLN A 432 21.41 2.18 -11.48
CA GLN A 432 20.99 2.97 -10.33
C GLN A 432 22.18 3.40 -9.48
N TYR A 433 23.12 2.50 -9.17
CA TYR A 433 24.34 2.85 -8.44
C TYR A 433 25.12 3.96 -9.16
N ARG A 434 25.28 3.85 -10.49
CA ARG A 434 25.99 4.84 -11.30
C ARG A 434 25.28 6.20 -11.35
N SER A 435 23.95 6.23 -11.25
CA SER A 435 23.18 7.49 -11.23
C SER A 435 23.33 8.29 -9.94
N TYR A 436 23.76 7.66 -8.85
CA TYR A 436 23.95 8.35 -7.58
C TYR A 436 25.15 9.30 -7.61
N THR A 437 24.97 10.45 -6.98
CA THR A 437 26.06 11.36 -6.64
C THR A 437 27.08 10.68 -5.73
N LYS A 438 28.29 11.26 -5.61
CA LYS A 438 29.31 10.72 -4.72
C LYS A 438 28.79 10.55 -3.27
N LEU A 439 28.09 11.56 -2.75
CA LEU A 439 27.56 11.53 -1.38
C LEU A 439 26.52 10.41 -1.21
N GLU A 440 25.60 10.26 -2.16
CA GLU A 440 24.60 9.18 -2.13
C GLU A 440 25.24 7.80 -2.21
N LYS A 441 26.30 7.63 -3.02
CA LYS A 441 27.10 6.40 -3.03
C LYS A 441 27.77 6.17 -1.68
N ASP A 442 28.35 7.21 -1.07
CA ASP A 442 29.00 7.11 0.24
C ASP A 442 27.99 6.67 1.32
N HIS A 443 26.80 7.24 1.35
CA HIS A 443 25.72 6.84 2.27
C HIS A 443 25.23 5.42 2.00
N LEU A 444 25.00 5.05 0.74
CA LEU A 444 24.61 3.68 0.37
C LEU A 444 25.61 2.65 0.89
N ILE A 445 26.91 2.88 0.69
CA ILE A 445 27.97 1.99 1.15
C ILE A 445 28.02 1.93 2.68
N ASP A 446 27.98 3.08 3.38
CA ASP A 446 27.98 3.11 4.85
C ASP A 446 26.79 2.33 5.41
N ASN A 447 25.61 2.52 4.84
CA ASN A 447 24.39 1.86 5.26
C ASN A 447 24.46 0.33 5.08
N ILE A 448 24.92 -0.14 3.92
CA ILE A 448 25.10 -1.58 3.63
C ILE A 448 26.16 -2.18 4.54
N VAL A 449 27.32 -1.54 4.69
CA VAL A 449 28.43 -2.03 5.52
C VAL A 449 28.01 -2.10 6.99
N ASN A 450 27.34 -1.07 7.51
CA ASN A 450 26.86 -1.06 8.89
C ASN A 450 25.82 -2.16 9.16
N ASP A 451 25.07 -2.56 8.14
CA ASP A 451 24.08 -3.63 8.29
C ASP A 451 24.69 -5.03 8.13
N LEU A 452 25.67 -5.19 7.25
CA LEU A 452 26.35 -6.47 6.99
C LEU A 452 27.46 -6.82 7.99
N LYS A 453 28.10 -5.85 8.66
CA LYS A 453 29.33 -6.08 9.47
C LYS A 453 29.23 -7.18 10.54
N GLU A 454 28.02 -7.44 11.04
CA GLU A 454 27.73 -8.44 12.09
C GLU A 454 27.03 -9.70 11.55
N VAL A 455 26.84 -9.79 10.24
CA VAL A 455 26.23 -10.93 9.55
C VAL A 455 27.28 -12.02 9.26
N ASP A 456 26.84 -13.28 9.13
CA ASP A 456 27.68 -14.43 8.76
C ASP A 456 28.54 -14.12 7.53
N LYS A 457 29.84 -14.45 7.61
CA LYS A 457 30.82 -14.15 6.56
C LYS A 457 30.44 -14.73 5.19
N ARG A 458 29.76 -15.88 5.14
CA ARG A 458 29.31 -16.49 3.88
C ARG A 458 28.28 -15.61 3.18
N ILE A 459 27.34 -15.06 3.96
CA ILE A 459 26.33 -14.12 3.47
C ILE A 459 27.02 -12.82 3.02
N GLN A 460 27.97 -12.29 3.81
CA GLN A 460 28.74 -11.09 3.40
C GLN A 460 29.43 -11.29 2.04
N LEU A 461 30.08 -12.43 1.81
CA LEU A 461 30.74 -12.75 0.54
C LEU A 461 29.76 -12.85 -0.63
N MET A 462 28.59 -13.46 -0.43
CA MET A 462 27.56 -13.53 -1.46
C MET A 462 26.95 -12.15 -1.77
N ALA A 463 26.74 -11.30 -0.76
CA ALA A 463 26.28 -9.93 -0.95
C ALA A 463 27.28 -9.13 -1.81
N ILE A 464 28.58 -9.20 -1.48
CA ILE A 464 29.64 -8.59 -2.28
C ILE A 464 29.59 -9.08 -3.73
N ASN A 465 29.45 -10.39 -3.94
CA ASN A 465 29.37 -10.96 -5.28
C ASN A 465 28.18 -10.40 -6.08
N ASN A 466 26.99 -10.31 -5.49
CA ASN A 466 25.81 -9.74 -6.16
C ASN A 466 26.02 -8.25 -6.52
N PHE A 467 26.64 -7.48 -5.62
CA PHE A 467 26.98 -6.08 -5.89
C PHE A 467 28.07 -5.93 -6.97
N MET A 468 29.09 -6.80 -6.98
CA MET A 468 30.12 -6.80 -8.04
C MET A 468 29.55 -7.14 -9.41
N GLN A 469 28.58 -8.08 -9.48
CA GLN A 469 27.85 -8.37 -10.72
C GLN A 469 27.04 -7.17 -11.24
N SER A 470 26.59 -6.30 -10.34
CA SER A 470 25.87 -5.07 -10.70
C SER A 470 26.82 -3.95 -11.14
N ASP A 471 27.87 -3.70 -10.36
CA ASP A 471 28.91 -2.73 -10.65
C ASP A 471 30.20 -3.05 -9.85
N ASN A 472 31.34 -3.10 -10.55
CA ASN A 472 32.63 -3.45 -9.94
C ASN A 472 33.06 -2.47 -8.84
N GLU A 473 32.77 -1.16 -8.96
CA GLU A 473 33.07 -0.18 -7.93
C GLU A 473 32.18 -0.43 -6.71
N PHE A 474 30.88 -0.66 -6.94
CA PHE A 474 29.91 -0.91 -5.87
C PHE A 474 30.32 -2.07 -4.97
N GLY A 475 30.53 -3.25 -5.56
CA GLY A 475 30.92 -4.43 -4.79
C GLY A 475 32.29 -4.29 -4.12
N ASN A 476 33.27 -3.66 -4.77
CA ASN A 476 34.58 -3.42 -4.16
C ASN A 476 34.53 -2.47 -2.97
N ARG A 477 33.71 -1.43 -3.03
CA ARG A 477 33.55 -0.48 -1.92
C ARG A 477 32.91 -1.14 -0.70
N VAL A 478 31.90 -1.99 -0.89
CA VAL A 478 31.32 -2.81 0.18
C VAL A 478 32.36 -3.77 0.76
N ARG A 479 33.10 -4.47 -0.10
CA ARG A 479 34.18 -5.39 0.31
C ARG A 479 35.24 -4.70 1.18
N ILE A 480 35.72 -3.54 0.75
CA ILE A 480 36.69 -2.73 1.49
C ILE A 480 36.10 -2.28 2.83
N GLY A 481 34.85 -1.79 2.83
CA GLY A 481 34.17 -1.34 4.06
C GLY A 481 33.98 -2.46 5.09
N LEU A 482 33.81 -3.71 4.64
CA LEU A 482 33.73 -4.89 5.50
C LEU A 482 35.10 -5.45 5.92
N GLY A 483 36.21 -4.92 5.38
CA GLY A 483 37.56 -5.43 5.67
C GLY A 483 37.84 -6.82 5.10
N ILE A 484 37.14 -7.23 4.05
CA ILE A 484 37.29 -8.54 3.41
C ILE A 484 38.37 -8.45 2.32
N LYS A 485 39.36 -9.35 2.37
CA LYS A 485 40.50 -9.35 1.44
C LYS A 485 40.13 -9.80 0.05
#